data_AF-A0A819BBR5-F1
#
_entry.id   AF-A0A819BBR5-F1
#
_cell.length_a   1.000
_cell.length_b   1.000
_cell.length_c   1.000
_cell.angle_alpha   90.00
_cell.angle_beta   90.00
_cell.angle_gamma   90.00
#
_symmetry.space_group_name_H-M   'P 1'
#
loop_
_entity.id
_entity.type
_entity.pdbx_description
1 polymer ?
#
loop_
_entity_poly.entity_id
_entity_poly.type
_entity_poly.pdbx_seq_one_letter_code
_entity_poly.pdbx_strand_id
1 'polypeptide(L)'
;MSTKTGNVPLKQDFSHLKTGRINLTILRDSILQQIKRCMNQFQTEKSNLPKQFTKDKCVIIDDDIKNLLGHIQALNELGANDIRIFKERQHDTSDYKITLFIVRPKPIYMEIIANMIRDEMNKLTQLKTKEIILKQYGIIFVPRQSRVCEEKLKEKGVLGDIIIDELNLDFLPIDTDLLSMESYDCFRDLYLNKDTTPIFNLAHGLITLQQLYGIIPNVFVKGDKAKQCYDSMMRMQREVPDNEKKVPTQIENLILIDRSIDLITPMMIPATYEALLDETFGKIK
;
A
#
# COMPACT_ATOMS: atom_id res chain seq x y z
N MET A 1 -20.88 13.77 -36.68
CA MET A 1 -21.21 13.19 -35.36
C MET A 1 -20.26 12.03 -35.10
N SER A 2 -19.11 12.29 -34.48
CA SER A 2 -18.17 11.24 -34.07
C SER A 2 -18.41 10.97 -32.59
N THR A 3 -18.93 9.78 -32.31
CA THR A 3 -19.18 9.28 -30.96
C THR A 3 -17.84 9.05 -30.26
N LYS A 4 -17.64 9.73 -29.14
CA LYS A 4 -16.53 9.48 -28.21
C LYS A 4 -16.66 8.03 -27.71
N THR A 5 -15.85 7.12 -28.25
CA THR A 5 -15.59 5.83 -27.63
C THR A 5 -14.88 6.11 -26.31
N GLY A 6 -15.60 5.92 -25.20
CA GLY A 6 -14.98 5.88 -23.89
C GLY A 6 -13.95 4.77 -23.88
N ASN A 7 -12.68 5.12 -23.65
CA ASN A 7 -11.63 4.16 -23.32
C ASN A 7 -12.03 3.49 -21.98
N VAL A 8 -12.79 2.40 -22.07
CA VAL A 8 -12.82 1.43 -20.98
C VAL A 8 -11.41 0.87 -20.90
N PRO A 9 -10.70 1.00 -19.77
CA PRO A 9 -9.37 0.41 -19.66
C PRO A 9 -9.49 -1.09 -19.93
N LEU A 10 -8.76 -1.57 -20.93
CA LEU A 10 -8.63 -2.99 -21.22
C LEU A 10 -8.22 -3.67 -19.91
N LYS A 11 -9.10 -4.50 -19.34
CA LYS A 11 -8.74 -5.35 -18.21
C LYS A 11 -7.56 -6.20 -18.67
N GLN A 12 -6.38 -6.00 -18.08
CA GLN A 12 -5.25 -6.86 -18.37
C GLN A 12 -5.64 -8.26 -17.94
N ASP A 13 -5.37 -9.22 -18.82
CA ASP A 13 -5.46 -10.61 -18.44
C ASP A 13 -4.24 -10.95 -17.57
N PHE A 14 -4.48 -11.16 -16.27
CA PHE A 14 -3.47 -11.61 -15.32
C PHE A 14 -3.25 -13.12 -15.39
N SER A 15 -3.63 -13.77 -16.51
CA SER A 15 -3.39 -15.19 -16.76
C SER A 15 -1.90 -15.55 -16.73
N HIS A 16 -1.01 -14.63 -17.10
CA HIS A 16 0.44 -14.83 -16.99
C HIS A 16 0.85 -15.16 -15.55
N LEU A 17 0.26 -14.54 -14.52
CA LEU A 17 0.55 -14.86 -13.11
C LEU A 17 0.21 -16.30 -12.68
N LYS A 18 -0.47 -17.08 -13.55
CA LYS A 18 -0.77 -18.50 -13.33
C LYS A 18 0.21 -19.45 -14.02
N THR A 19 1.04 -18.96 -14.94
CA THR A 19 1.89 -19.85 -15.76
C THR A 19 3.17 -20.26 -15.06
N GLY A 20 3.56 -19.56 -13.99
CA GLY A 20 4.68 -19.90 -13.12
C GLY A 20 4.43 -21.16 -12.29
N ARG A 21 5.47 -21.60 -11.56
CA ARG A 21 5.38 -22.76 -10.64
C ARG A 21 4.41 -22.52 -9.47
N ILE A 22 4.20 -21.26 -9.12
CA ILE A 22 3.31 -20.82 -8.04
C ILE A 22 2.25 -19.93 -8.68
N ASN A 23 0.99 -20.13 -8.30
CA ASN A 23 -0.09 -19.27 -8.77
C ASN A 23 -0.12 -17.95 -7.99
N LEU A 24 0.43 -16.89 -8.59
CA LEU A 24 0.49 -15.55 -7.99
C LEU A 24 -0.84 -14.79 -8.06
N THR A 25 -1.87 -15.32 -8.75
CA THR A 25 -3.20 -14.70 -8.70
C THR A 25 -3.82 -14.81 -7.31
N ILE A 26 -3.44 -15.80 -6.51
CA ILE A 26 -3.90 -15.95 -5.12
C ILE A 26 -3.47 -14.75 -4.27
N LEU A 27 -2.19 -14.35 -4.38
CA LEU A 27 -1.67 -13.16 -3.72
C LEU A 27 -2.38 -11.90 -4.20
N ARG A 28 -2.55 -11.75 -5.52
CA ARG A 28 -3.28 -10.61 -6.09
C ARG A 28 -4.72 -10.54 -5.56
N ASP A 29 -5.45 -11.65 -5.56
CA ASP A 29 -6.83 -11.71 -5.11
C ASP A 29 -6.94 -11.41 -3.60
N SER A 30 -5.97 -11.85 -2.81
CA SER A 30 -5.84 -11.48 -1.39
C SER A 30 -5.69 -9.95 -1.21
N ILE A 31 -4.82 -9.31 -2.01
CA ILE A 31 -4.65 -7.84 -2.00
C ILE A 31 -5.97 -7.15 -2.37
N LEU A 32 -6.67 -7.60 -3.41
CA LEU A 32 -7.96 -7.03 -3.81
C LEU A 32 -9.02 -7.18 -2.71
N GLN A 33 -9.04 -8.32 -2.01
CA GLN A 33 -9.92 -8.54 -0.86
C GLN A 33 -9.60 -7.59 0.30
N GLN A 34 -8.33 -7.35 0.60
CA GLN A 34 -7.92 -6.38 1.62
C GLN A 34 -8.33 -4.96 1.26
N ILE A 35 -8.17 -4.56 -0.01
CA ILE A 35 -8.64 -3.24 -0.49
C ILE A 35 -10.15 -3.12 -0.29
N LYS A 36 -10.92 -4.15 -0.70
CA LYS A 36 -12.37 -4.19 -0.48
C LYS A 36 -12.75 -4.09 0.99
N ARG A 37 -12.04 -4.80 1.88
CA ARG A 37 -12.22 -4.72 3.33
C ARG A 37 -12.09 -3.27 3.83
N CYS A 38 -11.02 -2.59 3.44
CA CYS A 38 -10.79 -1.20 3.84
C CYS A 38 -11.88 -0.29 3.28
N MET A 39 -12.24 -0.44 1.99
CA MET A 39 -13.26 0.39 1.36
C MET A 39 -14.66 0.17 1.92
N ASN A 40 -14.97 -1.01 2.45
CA ASN A 40 -16.28 -1.30 3.06
C ASN A 40 -16.56 -0.45 4.30
N GLN A 41 -15.53 0.05 4.99
CA GLN A 41 -15.69 0.98 6.11
C GLN A 41 -16.14 2.39 5.66
N PHE A 42 -15.95 2.71 4.37
CA PHE A 42 -16.20 4.01 3.77
C PHE A 42 -17.29 3.95 2.70
N GLN A 43 -18.36 3.19 2.97
CA GLN A 43 -19.50 3.06 2.07
C GLN A 43 -20.60 4.08 2.38
N THR A 44 -21.26 4.49 1.31
CA THR A 44 -22.31 5.49 1.35
C THR A 44 -23.37 5.10 0.35
N GLU A 45 -24.61 4.98 0.82
CA GLU A 45 -25.72 4.68 -0.07
C GLU A 45 -25.99 5.91 -0.95
N LYS A 46 -25.85 5.76 -2.27
CA LYS A 46 -26.05 6.84 -3.25
C LYS A 46 -27.42 7.52 -3.14
N SER A 47 -28.44 6.80 -2.66
CA SER A 47 -29.80 7.31 -2.41
C SER A 47 -29.89 8.27 -1.22
N ASN A 48 -28.89 8.28 -0.34
CA ASN A 48 -28.87 9.01 0.94
C ASN A 48 -27.75 10.06 1.00
N LEU A 49 -27.29 10.57 -0.15
CA LEU A 49 -26.29 11.64 -0.17
C LEU A 49 -26.95 12.97 0.26
N PRO A 50 -26.47 13.63 1.33
CA PRO A 50 -26.99 14.92 1.74
C PRO A 50 -26.84 15.95 0.62
N LYS A 51 -27.81 16.87 0.47
CA LYS A 51 -27.86 17.86 -0.61
C LYS A 51 -26.61 18.74 -0.73
N GLN A 52 -25.80 18.83 0.34
CA GLN A 52 -24.56 19.60 0.39
C GLN A 52 -23.39 18.96 -0.36
N PHE A 53 -23.41 17.64 -0.58
CA PHE A 53 -22.36 16.92 -1.30
C PHE A 53 -22.87 16.51 -2.68
N THR A 54 -22.09 16.77 -3.72
CA THR A 54 -22.41 16.36 -5.10
C THR A 54 -21.79 15.00 -5.45
N LYS A 55 -20.75 14.62 -4.72
CA LYS A 55 -20.00 13.39 -4.92
C LYS A 55 -19.87 12.62 -3.62
N ASP A 56 -19.65 11.33 -3.75
CA ASP A 56 -19.64 10.42 -2.63
C ASP A 56 -18.25 10.38 -1.97
N LYS A 57 -17.24 9.91 -2.72
CA LYS A 57 -15.92 9.61 -2.19
C LYS A 57 -14.79 10.14 -3.08
N CYS A 58 -13.85 10.86 -2.47
CA CYS A 58 -12.56 11.21 -3.07
C CYS A 58 -11.44 10.42 -2.39
N VAL A 59 -10.53 9.86 -3.19
CA VAL A 59 -9.31 9.21 -2.69
C VAL A 59 -8.11 10.07 -3.05
N ILE A 60 -7.32 10.43 -2.05
CA ILE A 60 -6.04 11.13 -2.22
C ILE A 60 -4.94 10.12 -1.89
N ILE A 61 -4.13 9.75 -2.88
CA ILE A 61 -3.18 8.63 -2.79
C ILE A 61 -1.75 9.08 -3.05
N ASP A 62 -0.79 8.58 -2.28
CA ASP A 62 0.64 8.75 -2.55
C ASP A 62 0.99 8.21 -3.95
N ASP A 63 1.83 8.94 -4.70
CA ASP A 63 2.07 8.65 -6.11
C ASP A 63 2.69 7.26 -6.32
N ASP A 64 3.61 6.86 -5.44
CA ASP A 64 4.20 5.54 -5.52
C ASP A 64 3.12 4.47 -5.35
N ILE A 65 2.29 4.58 -4.31
CA ILE A 65 1.22 3.60 -4.03
C ILE A 65 0.22 3.55 -5.19
N LYS A 66 -0.11 4.69 -5.80
CA LYS A 66 -0.97 4.74 -6.97
C LYS A 66 -0.38 3.91 -8.12
N ASN A 67 0.92 4.04 -8.38
CA ASN A 67 1.62 3.27 -9.39
C ASN A 67 1.60 1.77 -9.04
N LEU A 68 1.83 1.41 -7.77
CA LEU A 68 1.75 0.03 -7.27
C LEU A 68 0.38 -0.61 -7.52
N LEU A 69 -0.69 0.08 -7.13
CA LEU A 69 -2.06 -0.40 -7.37
C LEU A 69 -2.43 -0.40 -8.85
N GLY A 70 -1.79 0.46 -9.65
CA GLY A 70 -1.90 0.48 -11.10
C GLY A 70 -1.43 -0.82 -11.75
N HIS A 71 -0.26 -1.34 -11.33
CA HIS A 71 0.30 -2.59 -11.87
C HIS A 71 -0.65 -3.79 -11.72
N ILE A 72 -1.38 -3.88 -10.60
CA ILE A 72 -2.36 -4.96 -10.36
C ILE A 72 -3.80 -4.60 -10.77
N GLN A 73 -4.01 -3.44 -11.40
CA GLN A 73 -5.32 -2.87 -11.77
C GLN A 73 -6.31 -2.78 -10.60
N ALA A 74 -5.81 -2.52 -9.39
CA ALA A 74 -6.60 -2.46 -8.17
C ALA A 74 -7.23 -1.07 -7.91
N LEU A 75 -6.84 -0.03 -8.65
CA LEU A 75 -7.38 1.33 -8.47
C LEU A 75 -8.91 1.40 -8.61
N ASN A 76 -9.49 0.56 -9.47
CA ASN A 76 -10.94 0.51 -9.68
C ASN A 76 -11.69 -0.04 -8.45
N GLU A 77 -11.04 -0.91 -7.67
CA GLU A 77 -11.63 -1.49 -6.45
C GLU A 77 -11.74 -0.47 -5.31
N LEU A 78 -11.09 0.70 -5.44
CA LEU A 78 -11.25 1.80 -4.49
C LEU A 78 -12.66 2.39 -4.53
N GLY A 79 -13.40 2.24 -5.64
CA GLY A 79 -14.78 2.75 -5.75
C GLY A 79 -14.91 4.25 -5.51
N ALA A 80 -13.89 5.04 -5.87
CA ALA A 80 -13.86 6.49 -5.70
C ALA A 80 -14.47 7.20 -6.91
N ASN A 81 -15.14 8.34 -6.70
CA ASN A 81 -15.56 9.22 -7.79
C ASN A 81 -14.34 9.84 -8.48
N ASP A 82 -13.35 10.23 -7.68
CA ASP A 82 -12.11 10.85 -8.15
C ASP A 82 -10.92 10.36 -7.34
N ILE A 83 -9.84 10.01 -8.04
CA ILE A 83 -8.55 9.62 -7.45
C ILE A 83 -7.53 10.72 -7.75
N ARG A 84 -6.99 11.35 -6.71
CA ARG A 84 -6.04 12.46 -6.79
C ARG A 84 -4.71 12.04 -6.17
N ILE A 85 -3.62 12.59 -6.69
CA ILE A 85 -2.27 12.34 -6.14
C ILE A 85 -2.08 13.22 -4.91
N PHE A 86 -1.55 12.63 -3.84
CA PHE A 86 -1.17 13.34 -2.62
C PHE A 86 -0.09 14.37 -2.95
N LYS A 87 -0.40 15.63 -2.67
CA LYS A 87 0.46 16.79 -2.84
C LYS A 87 0.33 17.66 -1.61
N GLU A 88 1.39 18.41 -1.28
CA GLU A 88 1.42 19.31 -0.12
C GLU A 88 0.42 20.47 -0.22
N ARG A 89 -0.08 20.76 -1.44
CA ARG A 89 -1.10 21.78 -1.67
C ARG A 89 -2.48 21.28 -1.22
N GLN A 90 -3.31 22.21 -0.72
CA GLN A 90 -4.69 21.92 -0.34
C GLN A 90 -5.47 21.27 -1.50
N HIS A 91 -6.11 20.15 -1.22
CA HIS A 91 -7.06 19.50 -2.12
C HIS A 91 -8.45 20.03 -1.80
N ASP A 92 -9.11 20.67 -2.76
CA ASP A 92 -10.51 21.03 -2.57
C ASP A 92 -11.37 19.76 -2.64
N THR A 93 -11.84 19.33 -1.47
CA THR A 93 -12.67 18.13 -1.32
C THR A 93 -14.05 18.48 -0.78
N SER A 94 -14.45 19.75 -0.83
CA SER A 94 -15.71 20.25 -0.25
C SER A 94 -16.95 19.55 -0.83
N ASP A 95 -16.88 19.15 -2.10
CA ASP A 95 -17.95 18.47 -2.83
C ASP A 95 -18.19 17.01 -2.43
N TYR A 96 -17.25 16.40 -1.67
CA TYR A 96 -17.27 14.97 -1.35
C TYR A 96 -17.62 14.72 0.10
N LYS A 97 -18.52 13.78 0.34
CA LYS A 97 -18.89 13.34 1.69
C LYS A 97 -17.75 12.61 2.40
N ILE A 98 -16.98 11.82 1.66
CA ILE A 98 -15.85 11.04 2.18
C ILE A 98 -14.55 11.48 1.51
N THR A 99 -13.54 11.79 2.32
CA THR A 99 -12.17 12.03 1.86
C THR A 99 -11.22 11.02 2.49
N LEU A 100 -10.62 10.17 1.66
CA LEU A 100 -9.78 9.06 2.08
C LEU A 100 -8.34 9.28 1.63
N PHE A 101 -7.40 9.29 2.58
CA PHE A 101 -5.98 9.40 2.32
C PHE A 101 -5.34 8.01 2.32
N ILE A 102 -4.70 7.59 1.22
CA ILE A 102 -3.93 6.34 1.15
C ILE A 102 -2.45 6.70 1.06
N VAL A 103 -1.73 6.55 2.17
CA VAL A 103 -0.37 7.11 2.30
C VAL A 103 0.57 6.18 3.08
N ARG A 104 1.87 6.35 2.84
CA ARG A 104 2.89 5.74 3.69
C ARG A 104 2.91 6.41 5.08
N PRO A 105 3.28 5.69 6.15
CA PRO A 105 3.33 6.24 7.51
C PRO A 105 4.52 7.20 7.70
N LYS A 106 4.43 8.40 7.15
CA LYS A 106 5.41 9.48 7.32
C LYS A 106 4.83 10.60 8.21
N PRO A 107 5.53 11.04 9.28
CA PRO A 107 5.03 12.11 10.15
C PRO A 107 4.71 13.42 9.42
N ILE A 108 5.48 13.74 8.36
CA ILE A 108 5.26 14.93 7.54
C ILE A 108 3.90 14.89 6.82
N TYR A 109 3.44 13.72 6.39
CA TYR A 109 2.12 13.56 5.77
C TYR A 109 1.00 13.83 6.78
N MET A 110 1.18 13.39 8.03
CA MET A 110 0.18 13.59 9.09
C MET A 110 0.00 15.08 9.42
N GLU A 111 1.09 15.84 9.41
CA GLU A 111 1.05 17.28 9.61
C GLU A 111 0.26 18.00 8.50
N ILE A 112 0.52 17.62 7.25
CA ILE A 112 -0.18 18.16 6.09
C ILE A 112 -1.68 17.80 6.14
N ILE A 113 -2.00 16.52 6.33
CA ILE A 113 -3.40 16.04 6.40
C ILE A 113 -4.16 16.72 7.53
N ALA A 114 -3.56 16.82 8.72
CA ALA A 114 -4.21 17.45 9.87
C ALA A 114 -4.50 18.94 9.63
N ASN A 115 -3.59 19.67 8.97
CA ASN A 115 -3.83 21.07 8.63
C ASN A 115 -4.95 21.20 7.59
N MET A 116 -4.98 20.34 6.55
CA MET A 116 -6.06 20.33 5.56
C MET A 116 -7.43 20.12 6.19
N ILE A 117 -7.55 19.12 7.07
CA ILE A 117 -8.80 18.79 7.76
C ILE A 117 -9.26 19.95 8.63
N ARG A 118 -8.34 20.55 9.41
CA ARG A 118 -8.67 21.69 10.28
C ARG A 118 -9.13 22.91 9.48
N ASP A 119 -8.45 23.23 8.39
CA ASP A 119 -8.81 24.35 7.52
C ASP A 119 -10.20 24.17 6.92
N GLU A 120 -10.54 22.94 6.53
CA GLU A 120 -11.86 22.61 5.99
C GLU A 120 -12.96 22.61 7.05
N MET A 121 -12.71 22.03 8.23
CA MET A 121 -13.65 22.07 9.37
C MET A 121 -13.94 23.50 9.82
N ASN A 122 -12.93 24.37 9.83
CA ASN A 122 -13.10 25.79 10.15
C ASN A 122 -14.00 26.50 9.12
N LYS A 123 -13.82 26.24 7.82
CA LYS A 123 -14.69 26.80 6.76
C LYS A 123 -16.13 26.33 6.91
N LEU A 124 -16.34 25.04 7.18
CA LEU A 124 -17.67 24.45 7.35
C LEU A 124 -18.39 25.00 8.60
N THR A 125 -17.66 25.22 9.70
CA THR A 125 -18.21 25.79 10.94
C THR A 125 -18.65 27.25 10.76
N GLN A 126 -17.93 28.03 9.94
CA GLN A 126 -18.27 29.43 9.64
C GLN A 126 -19.53 29.59 8.79
N LEU A 127 -19.94 28.56 8.03
CA LEU A 127 -21.08 28.62 7.11
C LEU A 127 -22.47 28.54 7.79
N LYS A 128 -22.56 28.38 9.12
CA LYS A 128 -23.80 28.49 9.93
C LYS A 128 -25.03 27.75 9.36
N THR A 129 -24.86 26.67 8.62
CA THR A 129 -25.98 25.83 8.21
C THR A 129 -26.41 25.00 9.41
N LYS A 130 -27.70 25.04 9.77
CA LYS A 130 -28.30 24.30 10.91
C LYS A 130 -28.23 22.77 10.78
N GLU A 131 -27.76 22.24 9.65
CA GLU A 131 -27.54 20.82 9.46
C GLU A 131 -26.14 20.44 9.92
N ILE A 132 -26.04 19.44 10.79
CA ILE A 132 -24.77 18.88 11.26
C ILE A 132 -24.03 18.31 10.03
N ILE A 133 -22.96 18.98 9.63
CA ILE A 133 -22.16 18.60 8.47
C ILE A 133 -21.31 17.38 8.84
N LEU A 134 -21.80 16.18 8.49
CA LEU A 134 -21.07 14.92 8.72
C LEU A 134 -20.20 14.57 7.51
N LYS A 135 -19.12 15.36 7.30
CA LYS A 135 -18.04 14.95 6.40
C LYS A 135 -17.16 13.91 7.11
N GLN A 136 -16.80 12.84 6.42
CA GLN A 136 -15.96 11.77 6.97
C GLN A 136 -14.56 11.82 6.37
N TYR A 137 -13.56 11.73 7.24
CA TYR A 137 -12.16 11.63 6.86
C TYR A 137 -11.63 10.25 7.23
N GLY A 138 -10.81 9.68 6.34
CA GLY A 138 -10.14 8.41 6.58
C GLY A 138 -8.67 8.45 6.20
N ILE A 139 -7.83 7.72 6.92
CA ILE A 139 -6.44 7.45 6.56
C ILE A 139 -6.25 5.93 6.49
N ILE A 140 -5.80 5.44 5.33
CA ILE A 140 -5.33 4.08 5.15
C ILE A 140 -3.81 4.13 5.07
N PHE A 141 -3.15 3.57 6.08
CA PHE A 141 -1.70 3.45 6.06
C PHE A 141 -1.25 2.28 5.19
N VAL A 142 -0.19 2.50 4.41
CA VAL A 142 0.45 1.46 3.60
C VAL A 142 1.93 1.32 3.97
N PRO A 143 2.42 0.14 4.36
CA PRO A 143 1.63 -1.06 4.61
C PRO A 143 0.88 -1.04 5.96
N ARG A 144 1.37 -0.26 6.94
CA ARG A 144 0.98 -0.39 8.36
C ARG A 144 0.95 0.97 9.08
N GLN A 145 0.16 1.10 10.15
CA GLN A 145 0.11 2.29 10.98
C GLN A 145 1.40 2.44 11.77
N SER A 146 1.79 3.71 11.98
CA SER A 146 2.90 4.07 12.85
C SER A 146 2.39 4.79 14.08
N ARG A 147 2.86 4.39 15.26
CA ARG A 147 2.56 5.08 16.53
C ARG A 147 3.00 6.54 16.49
N VAL A 148 4.13 6.84 15.83
CA VAL A 148 4.63 8.20 15.68
C VAL A 148 3.65 9.05 14.85
N CYS A 149 3.04 8.46 13.81
CA CYS A 149 2.02 9.15 13.01
C CYS A 149 0.73 9.39 13.80
N GLU A 150 0.30 8.41 14.60
CA GLU A 150 -0.88 8.53 15.47
C GLU A 150 -0.69 9.62 16.54
N GLU A 151 0.46 9.64 17.20
CA GLU A 151 0.82 10.69 18.17
C GLU A 151 0.80 12.07 17.51
N LYS A 152 1.35 12.20 16.29
CA LYS A 152 1.32 13.46 15.54
C LYS A 152 -0.11 13.93 15.22
N LEU A 153 -1.01 13.01 14.84
CA LEU A 153 -2.42 13.33 14.60
C LEU A 153 -3.13 13.74 15.91
N LYS A 154 -2.78 13.09 17.02
CA LYS A 154 -3.29 13.41 18.37
C LYS A 154 -2.84 14.79 18.84
N GLU A 155 -1.56 15.12 18.67
CA GLU A 155 -1.00 16.45 18.97
C GLU A 155 -1.70 17.55 18.18
N LYS A 156 -2.06 17.27 16.93
CA LYS A 156 -2.80 18.19 16.06
C LYS A 156 -4.30 18.23 16.36
N GLY A 157 -4.80 17.37 17.25
CA GLY A 157 -6.20 17.38 17.71
C GLY A 157 -7.22 16.86 16.70
N VAL A 158 -6.79 16.15 15.64
CA VAL A 158 -7.69 15.65 14.58
C VAL A 158 -7.94 14.15 14.64
N LEU A 159 -7.25 13.42 15.53
CA LEU A 159 -7.32 11.96 15.61
C LEU A 159 -8.76 11.44 15.82
N GLY A 160 -9.58 12.15 16.59
CA GLY A 160 -10.97 11.76 16.87
C GLY A 160 -11.92 11.92 15.67
N ASP A 161 -11.52 12.71 14.67
CA ASP A 161 -12.33 13.02 13.49
C ASP A 161 -11.97 12.15 12.27
N ILE A 162 -10.97 11.26 12.42
CA ILE A 162 -10.40 10.47 11.34
C ILE A 162 -10.55 8.98 11.65
N ILE A 163 -11.10 8.24 10.68
CA ILE A 163 -11.11 6.78 10.71
C ILE A 163 -9.76 6.27 10.17
N ILE A 164 -9.05 5.47 10.95
CA ILE A 164 -7.75 4.92 10.56
C ILE A 164 -7.89 3.41 10.28
N ASP A 165 -7.35 2.96 9.15
CA ASP A 165 -7.17 1.54 8.83
C ASP A 165 -5.79 1.31 8.20
N GLU A 166 -5.43 0.05 7.99
CA GLU A 166 -4.18 -0.39 7.38
C GLU A 166 -4.45 -1.24 6.15
N LEU A 167 -3.65 -1.03 5.10
CA LEU A 167 -3.65 -1.88 3.93
C LEU A 167 -2.26 -2.54 3.83
N ASN A 168 -2.21 -3.82 4.21
CA ASN A 168 -1.01 -4.65 4.23
C ASN A 168 -0.57 -5.02 2.80
N LEU A 169 -0.02 -4.03 2.09
CA LEU A 169 0.55 -4.17 0.77
C LEU A 169 2.07 -4.40 0.90
N ASP A 170 2.46 -5.62 1.24
CA ASP A 170 3.88 -5.99 1.35
C ASP A 170 4.45 -6.41 0.00
N PHE A 171 4.04 -7.55 -0.54
CA PHE A 171 4.51 -8.05 -1.83
C PHE A 171 3.52 -7.75 -2.95
N LEU A 172 4.05 -7.29 -4.08
CA LEU A 172 3.33 -7.12 -5.33
C LEU A 172 3.84 -8.12 -6.36
N PRO A 173 2.95 -8.88 -7.02
CA PRO A 173 3.33 -9.70 -8.16
C PRO A 173 3.59 -8.81 -9.37
N ILE A 174 4.86 -8.69 -9.75
CA ILE A 174 5.30 -7.93 -10.92
C ILE A 174 5.25 -8.81 -12.17
N ASP A 175 5.72 -10.06 -12.03
CA ASP A 175 5.67 -11.08 -13.08
C ASP A 175 5.47 -12.47 -12.44
N THR A 176 5.52 -13.53 -13.26
CA THR A 176 5.21 -14.92 -12.87
C THR A 176 6.15 -15.52 -11.82
N ASP A 177 7.35 -14.99 -11.69
CA ASP A 177 8.41 -15.42 -10.79
C ASP A 177 9.05 -14.24 -10.03
N LEU A 178 8.46 -13.04 -10.12
CA LEU A 178 8.98 -11.82 -9.50
C LEU A 178 7.95 -11.16 -8.57
N LEU A 179 8.31 -11.11 -7.28
CA LEU A 179 7.61 -10.33 -6.27
C LEU A 179 8.49 -9.16 -5.83
N SER A 180 7.90 -7.97 -5.69
CA SER A 180 8.60 -6.78 -5.20
C SER A 180 7.80 -6.11 -4.09
N MET A 181 8.51 -5.50 -3.13
CA MET A 181 7.90 -4.62 -2.11
C MET A 181 7.90 -3.15 -2.53
N GLU A 182 8.59 -2.82 -3.64
CA GLU A 182 8.70 -1.47 -4.19
C GLU A 182 9.04 -0.38 -3.15
N SER A 183 9.90 -0.73 -2.18
CA SER A 183 10.40 0.16 -1.15
C SER A 183 11.71 0.81 -1.59
N TYR A 184 11.61 1.88 -2.38
CA TYR A 184 12.77 2.56 -2.98
C TYR A 184 13.82 3.02 -1.97
N ASP A 185 13.37 3.54 -0.83
CA ASP A 185 14.25 4.09 0.20
C ASP A 185 14.87 3.00 1.09
N CYS A 186 14.52 1.72 0.91
CA CYS A 186 14.86 0.65 1.86
C CYS A 186 16.37 0.52 2.12
N PHE A 187 17.22 0.67 1.09
CA PHE A 187 18.66 0.55 1.25
C PHE A 187 19.21 1.69 2.09
N ARG A 188 18.80 2.94 1.78
CA ARG A 188 19.19 4.11 2.56
C ARG A 188 18.73 3.98 4.00
N ASP A 189 17.47 3.62 4.20
CA ASP A 189 16.88 3.55 5.53
C ASP A 189 17.57 2.47 6.37
N LEU A 190 17.86 1.30 5.77
CA LEU A 190 18.44 0.17 6.47
C LEU A 190 19.93 0.33 6.82
N TYR A 191 20.73 0.85 5.88
CA TYR A 191 22.20 0.90 6.02
C TYR A 191 22.72 2.26 6.47
N LEU A 192 22.05 3.37 6.12
CA LEU A 192 22.46 4.72 6.53
C LEU A 192 21.70 5.18 7.76
N ASN A 193 20.36 5.12 7.73
CA ASN A 193 19.52 5.60 8.84
C ASN A 193 19.38 4.59 9.99
N LYS A 194 19.86 3.36 9.80
CA LYS A 194 19.72 2.23 10.73
C LYS A 194 18.27 1.92 11.11
N ASP A 195 17.33 2.29 10.24
CA ASP A 195 15.92 1.98 10.39
C ASP A 195 15.66 0.53 9.95
N THR A 196 15.14 -0.28 10.89
CA THR A 196 14.83 -1.69 10.66
C THR A 196 13.40 -1.93 10.19
N THR A 197 12.61 -0.87 9.95
CA THR A 197 11.23 -0.97 9.44
C THR A 197 11.13 -1.83 8.15
N PRO A 198 12.04 -1.70 7.16
CA PRO A 198 12.01 -2.56 5.98
C PRO A 198 12.19 -4.05 6.28
N ILE A 199 13.02 -4.41 7.27
CA ILE A 199 13.21 -5.81 7.72
C ILE A 199 11.91 -6.36 8.27
N PHE A 200 11.20 -5.59 9.09
CA PHE A 200 9.93 -6.01 9.63
C PHE A 200 8.92 -6.24 8.51
N ASN A 201 8.78 -5.27 7.58
CA ASN A 201 7.84 -5.40 6.47
C ASN A 201 8.14 -6.64 5.63
N LEU A 202 9.42 -6.94 5.36
CA LEU A 202 9.83 -8.14 4.64
C LEU A 202 9.46 -9.41 5.41
N ALA A 203 9.73 -9.45 6.71
CA ALA A 203 9.36 -10.60 7.55
C ALA A 203 7.84 -10.82 7.56
N HIS A 204 7.06 -9.74 7.69
CA HIS A 204 5.59 -9.81 7.65
C HIS A 204 5.08 -10.30 6.28
N GLY A 205 5.59 -9.74 5.18
CA GLY A 205 5.25 -10.21 3.83
C GLY A 205 5.58 -11.69 3.62
N LEU A 206 6.69 -12.19 4.17
CA LEU A 206 7.04 -13.62 4.13
C LEU A 206 6.05 -14.48 4.93
N ILE A 207 5.56 -14.00 6.08
CA ILE A 207 4.48 -14.68 6.81
C ILE A 207 3.20 -14.71 5.99
N THR A 208 2.83 -13.60 5.34
CA THR A 208 1.67 -13.56 4.43
C THR A 208 1.81 -14.57 3.29
N LEU A 209 2.99 -14.69 2.68
CA LEU A 209 3.25 -15.73 1.67
C LEU A 209 3.08 -17.14 2.25
N GLN A 210 3.58 -17.41 3.47
CA GLN A 210 3.39 -18.72 4.10
C GLN A 210 1.92 -19.02 4.45
N GLN A 211 1.12 -18.01 4.79
CA GLN A 211 -0.33 -18.19 5.00
C GLN A 211 -1.05 -18.54 3.69
N LEU A 212 -0.59 -18.04 2.55
CA LEU A 212 -1.19 -18.30 1.23
C LEU A 212 -0.69 -19.57 0.56
N TYR A 213 0.60 -19.91 0.74
CA TYR A 213 1.31 -20.96 0.00
C TYR A 213 1.90 -22.07 0.89
N GLY A 214 1.59 -22.05 2.18
CA GLY A 214 2.09 -23.01 3.17
C GLY A 214 3.46 -22.64 3.75
N ILE A 215 3.78 -23.24 4.89
CA ILE A 215 5.03 -22.98 5.63
C ILE A 215 6.23 -23.47 4.82
N ILE A 216 7.26 -22.64 4.72
CA ILE A 216 8.51 -22.96 4.01
C ILE A 216 9.42 -23.74 4.96
N PRO A 217 9.79 -25.00 4.63
CA PRO A 217 10.53 -25.87 5.55
C PRO A 217 12.00 -25.50 5.68
N ASN A 218 12.66 -25.11 4.58
CA ASN A 218 14.09 -24.86 4.57
C ASN A 218 14.37 -23.37 4.40
N VAL A 219 15.04 -22.76 5.37
CA VAL A 219 15.43 -21.34 5.31
C VAL A 219 16.94 -21.20 5.44
N PHE A 220 17.56 -20.70 4.37
CA PHE A 220 18.99 -20.41 4.31
C PHE A 220 19.18 -18.90 4.43
N VAL A 221 20.17 -18.48 5.23
CA VAL A 221 20.34 -17.07 5.57
C VAL A 221 21.80 -16.69 5.43
N LYS A 222 22.06 -15.59 4.73
CA LYS A 222 23.39 -15.00 4.66
C LYS A 222 23.29 -13.49 4.90
N GLY A 223 24.03 -13.03 5.91
CA GLY A 223 24.19 -11.61 6.27
C GLY A 223 23.35 -11.17 7.46
N ASP A 224 23.75 -10.04 8.05
CA ASP A 224 23.24 -9.59 9.35
C ASP A 224 21.78 -9.16 9.25
N LYS A 225 21.41 -8.40 8.21
CA LYS A 225 20.02 -7.95 7.99
C LYS A 225 19.11 -9.12 7.62
N ALA A 226 19.63 -10.07 6.84
CA ALA A 226 18.91 -11.31 6.52
C ALA A 226 18.65 -12.15 7.77
N LYS A 227 19.62 -12.24 8.69
CA LYS A 227 19.43 -12.92 9.99
C LYS A 227 18.38 -12.24 10.85
N GLN A 228 18.39 -10.91 10.93
CA GLN A 228 17.35 -10.15 11.64
C GLN A 228 15.96 -10.37 11.05
N CYS A 229 15.85 -10.47 9.72
CA CYS A 229 14.60 -10.81 9.04
C CYS A 229 14.11 -12.20 9.44
N TYR A 230 14.98 -13.21 9.38
CA TYR A 230 14.66 -14.57 9.79
C TYR A 230 14.18 -14.65 11.25
N ASP A 231 14.91 -14.01 12.17
CA ASP A 231 14.54 -14.01 13.59
C ASP A 231 13.19 -13.31 13.82
N SER A 232 12.89 -12.27 13.05
CA SER A 232 11.59 -11.58 13.09
C SER A 232 10.46 -12.46 12.53
N MET A 233 10.70 -13.14 11.42
CA MET A 233 9.77 -14.10 10.83
C MET A 233 9.45 -15.24 11.81
N MET A 234 10.46 -15.81 12.46
CA MET A 234 10.27 -16.88 13.46
C MET A 234 9.44 -16.42 14.67
N ARG A 235 9.57 -15.15 15.10
CA ARG A 235 8.73 -14.59 16.17
C ARG A 235 7.28 -14.46 15.71
N MET A 236 7.04 -13.83 14.56
CA MET A 236 5.70 -13.65 14.01
C MET A 236 5.00 -14.99 13.77
N GLN A 237 5.73 -16.00 13.28
CA GLN A 237 5.17 -17.33 13.02
C GLN A 237 4.64 -18.04 14.28
N ARG A 238 5.19 -17.73 15.46
CA ARG A 238 4.69 -18.27 16.74
C ARG A 238 3.36 -17.65 17.14
N GLU A 239 3.07 -16.44 16.67
CA GLU A 239 1.82 -15.72 16.94
C GLU A 239 0.69 -16.14 15.99
N VAL A 240 1.02 -16.75 14.83
CA VAL A 240 0.03 -17.27 13.89
C VAL A 240 -0.71 -18.47 14.50
N PRO A 241 -2.05 -18.44 14.56
CA PRO A 241 -2.87 -19.56 15.07
C PRO A 241 -2.66 -20.84 14.27
N ASP A 242 -2.70 -22.00 14.93
CA ASP A 242 -2.45 -23.30 14.26
C ASP A 242 -3.49 -23.65 13.19
N ASN A 243 -4.70 -23.08 13.27
CA ASN A 243 -5.72 -23.26 12.23
C ASN A 243 -5.32 -22.63 10.89
N GLU A 244 -4.50 -21.59 10.90
CA GLU A 244 -4.02 -20.91 9.68
C GLU A 244 -2.81 -21.59 9.06
N LYS A 245 -2.21 -22.59 9.75
CA LYS A 245 -1.02 -23.33 9.29
C LYS A 245 -1.33 -24.55 8.42
N LYS A 246 -2.58 -24.72 7.99
CA LYS A 246 -3.07 -25.95 7.31
C LYS A 246 -2.87 -25.95 5.79
N VAL A 247 -2.31 -24.90 5.22
CA VAL A 247 -2.07 -24.81 3.78
C VAL A 247 -0.89 -25.71 3.39
N PRO A 248 -1.03 -26.60 2.38
CA PRO A 248 0.07 -27.43 1.92
C PRO A 248 1.19 -26.57 1.33
N THR A 249 2.42 -26.88 1.71
CA THR A 249 3.63 -26.18 1.26
C THR A 249 3.81 -26.29 -0.25
N GLN A 250 3.90 -25.14 -0.93
CA GLN A 250 4.25 -25.05 -2.36
C GLN A 250 5.69 -24.56 -2.58
N ILE A 251 6.30 -23.97 -1.55
CA ILE A 251 7.65 -23.41 -1.60
C ILE A 251 8.56 -24.22 -0.67
N GLU A 252 9.55 -24.91 -1.23
CA GLU A 252 10.45 -25.76 -0.44
C GLU A 252 11.55 -24.98 0.28
N ASN A 253 12.12 -23.97 -0.39
CA ASN A 253 13.34 -23.31 0.07
C ASN A 253 13.18 -21.79 0.01
N LEU A 254 13.57 -21.11 1.09
CA LEU A 254 13.74 -19.66 1.15
C LEU A 254 15.22 -19.36 1.37
N ILE A 255 15.79 -18.51 0.51
CA ILE A 255 17.17 -18.03 0.67
C ILE A 255 17.11 -16.52 0.92
N LEU A 256 17.52 -16.09 2.11
CA LEU A 256 17.61 -14.68 2.49
C LEU A 256 19.05 -14.19 2.32
N ILE A 257 19.24 -13.21 1.46
CA ILE A 257 20.54 -12.61 1.16
C ILE A 257 20.50 -11.13 1.50
N ASP A 258 21.41 -10.71 2.37
CA ASP A 258 21.66 -9.30 2.68
C ASP A 258 22.45 -8.65 1.53
N ARG A 259 21.92 -7.55 0.96
CA ARG A 259 22.58 -6.84 -0.16
C ARG A 259 23.99 -6.36 0.19
N SER A 260 24.29 -6.07 1.46
CA SER A 260 25.61 -5.60 1.89
C SER A 260 26.74 -6.63 1.73
N ILE A 261 26.41 -7.91 1.53
CA ILE A 261 27.41 -8.97 1.28
C ILE A 261 28.10 -8.79 -0.06
N ASP A 262 27.40 -8.20 -1.02
CA ASP A 262 27.91 -7.94 -2.36
C ASP A 262 27.42 -6.57 -2.81
N LEU A 263 28.25 -5.55 -2.61
CA LEU A 263 27.97 -4.20 -3.14
C LEU A 263 28.57 -4.00 -4.53
N ILE A 264 29.34 -4.96 -5.04
CA ILE A 264 30.04 -4.84 -6.33
C ILE A 264 29.04 -5.04 -7.46
N THR A 265 28.23 -6.10 -7.45
CA THR A 265 27.27 -6.37 -8.52
C THR A 265 26.37 -5.19 -8.90
N PRO A 266 25.72 -4.45 -7.97
CA PRO A 266 24.90 -3.29 -8.34
C PRO A 266 25.70 -2.07 -8.83
N MET A 267 27.03 -2.04 -8.64
CA MET A 267 27.90 -0.96 -9.15
C MET A 267 28.44 -1.25 -10.56
N MET A 268 28.27 -2.48 -11.05
CA MET A 268 28.69 -2.85 -12.40
C MET A 268 27.64 -2.41 -13.42
N ILE A 269 28.10 -1.99 -14.60
CA ILE A 269 27.22 -1.76 -15.76
C ILE A 269 26.62 -3.13 -16.15
N PRO A 270 25.29 -3.29 -16.09
CA PRO A 270 24.66 -4.53 -16.48
C PRO A 270 24.81 -4.80 -17.98
N ALA A 271 24.85 -6.09 -18.36
CA ALA A 271 25.05 -6.51 -19.75
C ALA A 271 23.80 -7.16 -20.38
N THR A 272 22.65 -7.13 -19.71
CA THR A 272 21.38 -7.65 -20.24
C THR A 272 20.54 -6.54 -20.84
N TYR A 273 19.69 -6.87 -21.82
CA TYR A 273 18.86 -5.89 -22.52
C TYR A 273 17.96 -5.09 -21.56
N GLU A 274 17.23 -5.79 -20.68
CA GLU A 274 16.32 -5.16 -19.71
C GLU A 274 17.06 -4.23 -18.73
N ALA A 275 18.22 -4.65 -18.24
CA ALA A 275 18.97 -3.85 -17.28
C ALA A 275 19.69 -2.66 -17.94
N LEU A 276 20.14 -2.81 -19.20
CA LEU A 276 20.65 -1.67 -19.98
C LEU A 276 19.54 -0.65 -20.28
N LEU A 277 18.31 -1.12 -20.54
CA LEU A 277 17.16 -0.23 -20.67
C LEU A 277 16.86 0.51 -19.37
N ASP A 278 16.88 -0.17 -18.22
CA ASP A 278 16.69 0.45 -16.90
C ASP A 278 17.80 1.47 -16.59
N GLU A 279 19.06 1.16 -16.92
CA GLU A 279 20.19 2.08 -16.71
C GLU A 279 20.12 3.32 -17.61
N THR A 280 19.69 3.15 -18.88
CA THR A 280 19.67 4.25 -19.87
C THR A 280 18.45 5.15 -19.76
N PHE A 281 17.27 4.59 -19.53
CA PHE A 281 16.01 5.34 -19.51
C PHE A 281 15.44 5.55 -18.10
N GLY A 282 16.02 4.91 -17.08
CA GLY A 282 15.37 4.71 -15.80
C GLY A 282 14.22 3.69 -15.93
N LYS A 283 13.65 3.28 -14.80
CA LYS A 283 12.57 2.28 -14.73
C LYS A 283 11.55 2.44 -15.87
N ILE A 284 11.63 1.54 -16.86
CA ILE A 284 10.55 1.31 -17.81
C ILE A 284 9.47 0.57 -17.01
N LYS A 285 8.53 1.32 -16.47
CA LYS A 285 7.32 0.79 -15.83
C LYS A 285 6.14 0.82 -16.78
#